data_AF-A0A3B4XDT3-F1
#
_entry.id   AF-A0A3B4XDT3-F1
#
_cell.length_a   1.000
_cell.length_b   1.000
_cell.length_c   1.000
_cell.angle_alpha   90.00
_cell.angle_beta   90.00
_cell.angle_gamma   90.00
#
_symmetry.space_group_name_H-M   'P 1'
#
loop_
_entity.id
_entity.type
_entity.pdbx_description
1 polymer ?
#
loop_
_entity_poly.entity_id
_entity_poly.type
_entity_poly.pdbx_seq_one_letter_code
_entity_poly.pdbx_strand_id
1 'polypeptide(L)'
;GGDRQNYSVNYENKESKDEGKSKPFFSALYTLYLLFSPGGQDVAEEFRSQEIDGQALLLLTEDHLVSTMNLKLGPALKLCAHINSLKDA
;
A
#
# COMPACT_ATOMS: atom_id res chain seq x y z
N GLY A 1 -9.40 -16.28 -10.09
CA GLY A 1 -7.97 -16.30 -10.40
C GLY A 1 -7.66 -15.10 -11.24
N GLY A 2 -7.28 -13.98 -10.62
CA GLY A 2 -6.71 -12.84 -11.34
C GLY A 2 -5.20 -13.00 -11.32
N ASP A 3 -4.60 -13.26 -12.47
CA ASP A 3 -3.17 -13.53 -12.56
C ASP A 3 -2.35 -12.29 -12.19
N ARG A 4 -1.30 -12.50 -11.38
CA ARG A 4 -0.45 -11.43 -10.80
C ARG A 4 0.04 -10.42 -11.85
N GLN A 5 0.32 -10.88 -13.08
CA GLN A 5 0.70 -10.04 -14.22
C GLN A 5 -0.29 -8.90 -14.47
N ASN A 6 -1.59 -9.15 -14.35
CA ASN A 6 -2.63 -8.18 -14.67
C ASN A 6 -2.63 -7.02 -13.66
N TYR A 7 -2.23 -7.29 -12.43
CA TYR A 7 -2.16 -6.27 -11.39
C TYR A 7 -0.88 -5.45 -11.49
N SER A 8 0.27 -6.07 -11.78
CA SER A 8 1.53 -5.35 -12.08
C SER A 8 1.36 -4.39 -13.27
N VAL A 9 0.72 -4.87 -14.34
CA VAL A 9 0.43 -4.07 -15.53
C VAL A 9 -0.59 -2.96 -15.21
N ASN A 10 -1.59 -3.21 -14.37
CA ASN A 10 -2.51 -2.16 -13.91
C ASN A 10 -1.84 -1.15 -12.96
N TYR A 11 -0.84 -1.55 -12.17
CA TYR A 11 -0.02 -0.65 -11.36
C TYR A 11 0.83 0.27 -12.22
N GLU A 12 1.58 -0.27 -13.18
CA GLU A 12 2.39 0.51 -14.12
C GLU A 12 1.51 1.48 -14.93
N ASN A 13 0.33 1.01 -15.39
CA ASN A 13 -0.62 1.86 -16.10
C ASN A 13 -1.29 2.91 -15.21
N LYS A 14 -1.46 2.67 -13.90
CA LYS A 14 -1.96 3.67 -12.93
C LYS A 14 -0.89 4.69 -12.53
N GLU A 15 0.35 4.25 -12.30
CA GLU A 15 1.52 5.11 -12.05
C GLU A 15 1.70 6.11 -13.21
N SER A 16 1.47 5.64 -14.44
CA SER A 16 1.53 6.48 -15.64
C SER A 16 0.40 7.52 -15.76
N LYS A 17 -0.66 7.44 -14.94
CA LYS A 17 -1.87 8.30 -15.04
C LYS A 17 -2.14 9.18 -13.82
N ASP A 18 -1.53 8.93 -12.66
CA ASP A 18 -1.77 9.67 -11.43
C ASP A 18 -0.64 10.70 -11.22
N GLU A 19 -0.86 11.95 -11.65
CA GLU A 19 0.16 13.01 -11.77
C GLU A 19 0.69 13.58 -10.43
N GLY A 20 0.33 12.97 -9.28
CA GLY A 20 0.68 13.48 -7.95
C GLY A 20 1.21 12.45 -6.94
N LYS A 21 1.35 11.17 -7.31
CA LYS A 21 1.75 10.11 -6.36
C LYS A 21 3.14 9.57 -6.67
N SER A 22 3.95 9.37 -5.62
CA SER A 22 5.35 8.95 -5.79
C SER A 22 5.50 7.44 -5.93
N LYS A 23 6.59 6.99 -6.56
CA LYS A 23 6.96 5.58 -6.73
C LYS A 23 6.85 4.71 -5.46
N PRO A 24 7.29 5.16 -4.26
CA PRO A 24 7.11 4.36 -3.04
C PRO A 24 5.64 4.14 -2.66
N PHE A 25 4.73 5.05 -3.04
CA PHE A 25 3.29 4.86 -2.84
C PHE A 25 2.74 3.67 -3.62
N PHE A 26 3.08 3.57 -4.92
CA PHE A 26 2.65 2.46 -5.75
C PHE A 26 3.30 1.13 -5.37
N SER A 27 4.59 1.15 -4.98
CA SER A 27 5.29 -0.02 -4.47
C SER A 27 4.64 -0.59 -3.21
N ALA A 28 4.34 0.27 -2.23
CA ALA A 28 3.68 -0.17 -0.99
C ALA A 28 2.27 -0.73 -1.25
N LEU A 29 1.50 -0.11 -2.14
CA LEU A 29 0.20 -0.64 -2.56
C LEU A 29 0.31 -2.00 -3.25
N TYR A 30 1.31 -2.20 -4.12
CA TYR A 30 1.51 -3.48 -4.79
C TYR A 30 1.92 -4.59 -3.81
N THR A 31 2.80 -4.28 -2.87
CA THR A 31 3.19 -5.18 -1.78
C THR A 31 1.98 -5.54 -0.90
N LEU A 32 1.12 -4.57 -0.56
CA LEU A 32 -0.15 -4.80 0.13
C LEU A 32 -1.06 -5.76 -0.64
N TYR A 33 -1.25 -5.54 -1.94
CA TYR A 33 -2.06 -6.44 -2.74
C TYR A 33 -1.52 -7.88 -2.76
N LEU A 34 -0.20 -8.04 -2.85
CA LEU A 34 0.44 -9.36 -2.87
C LEU A 34 0.41 -10.07 -1.50
N LEU A 35 0.54 -9.33 -0.40
CA LEU A 35 0.62 -9.92 0.95
C LEU A 35 -0.74 -10.27 1.55
N PHE A 36 -1.85 -9.76 1.02
CA PHE A 36 -3.15 -9.74 1.72
C PHE A 36 -4.31 -10.46 1.02
N SER A 37 -4.09 -11.37 0.08
CA SER A 37 -5.23 -12.13 -0.50
C SER A 37 -6.04 -12.91 0.57
N PRO A 38 -7.39 -12.87 0.60
CA PRO A 38 -8.32 -11.86 0.09
C PRO A 38 -8.53 -10.76 1.15
N GLY A 39 -8.30 -9.48 0.80
CA GLY A 39 -8.36 -8.34 1.73
C GLY A 39 -7.40 -7.20 1.41
N GLY A 40 -6.42 -7.41 0.51
CA GLY A 40 -5.48 -6.36 0.08
C GLY A 40 -6.11 -5.22 -0.71
N GLN A 41 -7.31 -5.43 -1.28
CA GLN A 41 -8.05 -4.38 -2.00
C GLN A 41 -8.64 -3.35 -1.03
N ASP A 42 -9.22 -3.79 0.08
CA ASP A 42 -9.83 -2.92 1.10
C ASP A 42 -8.82 -1.91 1.66
N VAL A 43 -7.57 -2.36 1.88
CA VAL A 43 -6.49 -1.51 2.39
C VAL A 43 -6.08 -0.45 1.37
N ALA A 44 -6.02 -0.80 0.09
CA ALA A 44 -5.70 0.15 -0.98
C ALA A 44 -6.79 1.21 -1.16
N GLU A 45 -8.07 0.82 -0.98
CA GLU A 45 -9.20 1.75 -0.96
C GLU A 45 -9.14 2.68 0.25
N GLU A 46 -8.78 2.17 1.43
CA GLU A 46 -8.62 2.97 2.65
C GLU A 46 -7.51 4.03 2.50
N PHE A 47 -6.37 3.66 1.92
CA PHE A 47 -5.27 4.60 1.65
C PHE A 47 -5.70 5.70 0.68
N ARG A 48 -6.57 5.38 -0.29
CA ARG A 48 -7.15 6.37 -1.20
C ARG A 48 -8.16 7.26 -0.48
N SER A 49 -9.03 6.69 0.36
CA SER A 49 -10.05 7.41 1.13
C SER A 49 -9.43 8.42 2.10
N GLN A 50 -8.31 8.05 2.73
CA GLN A 50 -7.55 8.91 3.63
C GLN A 50 -6.55 9.82 2.91
N GLU A 51 -6.60 9.89 1.59
CA GLU A 51 -5.73 10.73 0.75
C GLU A 51 -4.23 10.53 1.03
N ILE A 52 -3.84 9.30 1.37
CA ILE A 52 -2.44 8.97 1.65
C ILE A 52 -1.66 9.14 0.35
N ASP A 53 -0.61 9.96 0.42
CA ASP A 53 0.38 10.15 -0.62
C ASP A 53 1.71 9.48 -0.25
N GLY A 54 2.75 9.70 -1.06
CA GLY A 54 4.05 9.10 -0.82
C GLY A 54 4.77 9.57 0.44
N GLN A 55 4.53 10.81 0.90
CA GLN A 55 5.15 11.33 2.12
C GLN A 55 4.40 10.85 3.35
N ALA A 56 3.06 10.95 3.34
CA ALA A 56 2.19 10.45 4.39
C ALA A 56 2.36 8.95 4.61
N LEU A 57 2.57 8.18 3.53
CA LEU A 57 2.89 6.75 3.59
C LEU A 57 4.10 6.47 4.49
N LEU A 58 5.17 7.24 4.37
CA LEU A 58 6.37 7.07 5.18
C LEU A 58 6.13 7.48 6.65
N LEU A 59 5.08 8.23 6.95
CA LEU A 59 4.71 8.58 8.32
C LEU A 59 3.78 7.56 8.98
N LEU A 60 3.31 6.55 8.24
CA LEU A 60 2.45 5.52 8.82
C LEU A 60 3.18 4.69 9.86
N THR A 61 2.49 4.49 10.98
CA THR A 61 2.90 3.65 12.10
C THR A 61 1.99 2.43 12.18
N GLU A 62 2.39 1.44 12.97
CA GLU A 62 1.54 0.26 13.23
C GLU A 62 0.17 0.67 13.79
N ASP A 63 0.15 1.64 14.70
CA ASP A 63 -1.08 2.14 15.31
C ASP A 63 -2.04 2.75 14.28
N HIS A 64 -1.55 3.54 13.32
CA HIS A 64 -2.42 4.07 12.24
C HIS A 64 -3.04 2.94 11.41
N LEU A 65 -2.29 1.87 11.17
CA LEU A 65 -2.79 0.72 10.41
C LEU A 65 -3.84 -0.06 11.19
N VAL A 66 -3.57 -0.37 12.47
CA VAL A 66 -4.46 -1.18 13.29
C VAL A 66 -5.70 -0.40 13.74
N SER A 67 -5.50 0.81 14.24
CA SER A 67 -6.54 1.61 14.89
C SER A 67 -7.36 2.42 13.89
N THR A 68 -6.74 3.02 12.88
CA THR A 68 -7.45 3.88 11.90
C THR A 68 -7.94 3.10 10.69
N MET A 69 -7.14 2.16 10.18
CA MET A 69 -7.48 1.39 8.95
C MET A 69 -8.00 -0.01 9.26
N ASN A 70 -8.20 -0.32 10.55
CA ASN A 70 -8.78 -1.57 11.04
C ASN A 70 -8.04 -2.83 10.53
N LEU A 71 -6.72 -2.70 10.28
CA LEU A 71 -5.87 -3.81 9.88
C LEU A 71 -5.61 -4.71 11.09
N LYS A 72 -5.59 -6.03 10.85
CA LYS A 72 -5.10 -6.96 11.87
C LYS A 72 -3.61 -6.69 12.13
N LEU A 73 -3.19 -6.92 13.37
CA LEU A 73 -1.83 -6.68 13.84
C LEU A 73 -0.74 -7.34 12.96
N GLY A 74 -0.88 -8.64 12.65
CA GLY A 74 0.12 -9.36 11.86
C GLY A 74 0.37 -8.74 10.48
N PRO A 75 -0.69 -8.47 9.70
CA PRO A 75 -0.54 -7.75 8.44
C PRO A 75 -0.06 -6.29 8.58
N ALA A 76 -0.50 -5.55 9.60
CA ALA A 76 0.00 -4.19 9.88
C ALA A 76 1.53 -4.18 10.11
N LEU A 77 2.04 -5.12 10.91
CA LEU A 77 3.47 -5.29 11.17
C LEU A 77 4.28 -5.53 9.89
N LYS A 78 3.78 -6.38 8.98
CA LYS A 78 4.45 -6.65 7.69
C LYS A 78 4.52 -5.41 6.82
N LEU A 79 3.45 -4.61 6.79
CA LEU A 79 3.42 -3.37 6.04
C LEU A 79 4.36 -2.33 6.62
N CYS A 80 4.38 -2.14 7.94
CA CYS A 80 5.31 -1.23 8.60
C CYS A 80 6.77 -1.61 8.33
N ALA A 81 7.11 -2.90 8.37
CA ALA A 81 8.44 -3.38 8.02
C ALA A 81 8.81 -3.01 6.57
N HIS A 82 7.87 -3.18 5.63
CA HIS A 82 8.08 -2.79 4.23
C HIS A 82 8.24 -1.28 4.06
N ILE A 83 7.36 -0.47 4.66
CA ILE A 83 7.45 1.00 4.63
C ILE A 83 8.79 1.48 5.20
N ASN A 84 9.26 0.88 6.31
CA ASN A 84 10.56 1.23 6.88
C ASN A 84 11.72 0.88 5.93
N SER A 85 11.66 -0.25 5.23
CA SER A 85 12.68 -0.58 4.21
C SER A 85 12.72 0.40 3.04
N LEU A 86 11.61 1.11 2.75
CA LEU A 86 11.56 2.17 1.74
C LEU A 86 12.15 3.50 2.22
N LYS A 87 12.25 3.74 3.53
CA LYS A 87 12.87 4.95 4.10
C LYS A 87 14.39 4.89 4.05
N ASP A 88 14.94 3.69 4.15
CA ASP A 88 16.37 3.42 4.20
C ASP A 88 17.00 3.24 2.80
N ALA A 89 16.20 3.30 1.74
CA ALA A 89 16.58 3.10 0.34
C ALA A 89 16.71 4.43 -0.43
#